data_AF-M2PZQ9-F1
#
_entry.id   AF-M2PZQ9-F1
#
_cell.length_a   1.000
_cell.length_b   1.000
_cell.length_c   1.000
_cell.angle_alpha   90.00
_cell.angle_beta   90.00
_cell.angle_gamma   90.00
#
_symmetry.space_group_name_H-M   'P 1'
#
loop_
_entity.id
_entity.type
_entity.pdbx_description
1 polymer ?
#
loop_
_entity_poly.entity_id
_entity_poly.type
_entity_poly.pdbx_seq_one_letter_code
_entity_poly.pdbx_strand_id
1 'polypeptide(L)'
;MRVVHSYVTGFADLTEFFQRLADDWRGWDGARTWESLESDLKIDASHQHGHVQLRVTIQRFQPDWGNEGWTATGDLTIEPGEQLSRIAQEIKALATGS
;
A
#
# COMPACT_ATOMS: atom_id res chain seq x y z
N MET A 1 -23.62 -2.69 13.09
CA MET A 1 -23.01 -1.50 13.73
C MET A 1 -21.99 -0.93 12.74
N ARG A 2 -21.90 0.40 12.65
CA ARG A 2 -21.52 1.22 11.49
C ARG A 2 -20.06 1.02 10.99
N VAL A 3 -19.87 0.53 9.77
CA VAL A 3 -18.55 0.45 9.09
C VAL A 3 -18.60 1.23 7.78
N VAL A 4 -18.56 2.56 7.84
CA VAL A 4 -18.44 3.39 6.61
C VAL A 4 -17.48 4.57 6.82
N HIS A 5 -17.02 4.84 8.05
CA HIS A 5 -16.11 5.98 8.30
C HIS A 5 -14.62 5.63 8.27
N SER A 6 -14.21 4.35 8.45
CA SER A 6 -12.78 3.93 8.44
C SER A 6 -12.18 3.92 7.03
N TYR A 7 -12.97 3.51 6.03
CA TYR A 7 -12.48 3.38 4.65
C TYR A 7 -12.13 4.72 4.00
N VAL A 8 -12.86 5.79 4.33
CA VAL A 8 -12.65 7.11 3.71
C VAL A 8 -11.29 7.69 4.10
N THR A 9 -10.79 7.43 5.31
CA THR A 9 -9.45 7.82 5.73
C THR A 9 -8.39 6.85 5.21
N GLY A 10 -8.60 5.54 5.33
CA GLY A 10 -7.61 4.55 4.89
C GLY A 10 -7.29 4.63 3.39
N PHE A 11 -8.30 4.79 2.53
CA PHE A 11 -8.09 4.93 1.09
C PHE A 11 -7.53 6.30 0.69
N ALA A 12 -7.85 7.37 1.44
CA ALA A 12 -7.27 8.69 1.19
C ALA A 12 -5.77 8.69 1.51
N ASP A 13 -5.38 8.12 2.66
CA ASP A 13 -3.98 8.02 3.07
C ASP A 13 -3.17 7.09 2.13
N LEU A 14 -3.78 5.99 1.67
CA LEU A 14 -3.18 5.11 0.66
C LEU A 14 -2.98 5.82 -0.68
N THR A 15 -3.98 6.61 -1.10
CA THR A 15 -3.90 7.41 -2.34
C THR A 15 -2.76 8.42 -2.24
N GLU A 16 -2.66 9.12 -1.10
CA GLU A 16 -1.58 10.09 -0.87
C GLU A 16 -0.21 9.40 -0.85
N PHE A 17 -0.10 8.23 -0.22
CA PHE A 17 1.13 7.44 -0.22
C PHE A 17 1.62 7.16 -1.65
N PHE A 18 0.77 6.58 -2.50
CA PHE A 18 1.15 6.28 -3.89
C PHE A 18 1.38 7.54 -4.74
N GLN A 19 0.65 8.62 -4.49
CA GLN A 19 0.89 9.90 -5.15
C GLN A 19 2.29 10.44 -4.83
N ARG A 20 2.72 10.40 -3.55
CA ARG A 20 4.08 10.81 -3.17
C ARG A 20 5.17 9.93 -3.81
N LEU A 21 4.93 8.63 -3.96
CA LEU A 21 5.87 7.75 -4.67
C LEU A 21 5.98 8.15 -6.16
N ALA A 22 4.85 8.46 -6.80
CA ALA A 22 4.81 8.89 -8.19
C ALA A 22 5.46 10.28 -8.39
N ASP A 23 5.26 11.22 -7.45
CA ASP A 23 5.87 12.55 -7.51
C ASP A 23 7.41 12.46 -7.37
N ASP A 24 7.88 11.59 -6.48
CA ASP A 24 9.30 11.36 -6.21
C ASP A 24 9.90 10.22 -7.06
N TRP A 25 9.34 9.94 -8.24
CA TRP A 25 9.75 8.80 -9.07
C TRP A 25 11.24 8.76 -9.43
N ARG A 26 11.93 9.90 -9.39
CA ARG A 26 13.38 9.96 -9.67
C ARG A 26 14.23 9.33 -8.57
N GLY A 27 13.64 9.12 -7.39
CA GLY A 27 14.25 8.41 -6.29
C GLY A 27 14.01 9.08 -4.94
N TRP A 28 14.09 8.25 -3.90
CA TRP A 28 14.11 8.65 -2.49
C TRP A 28 15.02 7.71 -1.71
N ASP A 29 15.52 8.18 -0.58
CA ASP A 29 16.35 7.37 0.31
C ASP A 29 15.49 6.52 1.25
N GLY A 30 15.97 5.30 1.52
CA GLY A 30 15.34 4.37 2.46
C GLY A 30 14.01 3.79 1.99
N ALA A 31 13.23 3.28 2.94
CA ALA A 31 11.90 2.75 2.71
C ALA A 31 10.83 3.72 3.21
N ARG A 32 9.78 3.91 2.42
CA ARG A 32 8.54 4.57 2.82
C ARG A 32 7.52 3.49 3.10
N THR A 33 6.85 3.61 4.23
CA THR A 33 5.88 2.61 4.68
C THR A 33 4.49 3.20 4.75
N TRP A 34 3.50 2.44 4.31
CA TRP A 34 2.10 2.65 4.59
C TRP A 34 1.52 1.40 5.24
N GLU A 35 0.62 1.57 6.19
CA GLU A 35 -0.06 0.49 6.90
C GLU A 35 -1.53 0.86 7.10
N SER A 36 -2.43 -0.11 6.93
CA SER A 36 -3.85 0.06 7.26
C SER A 36 -4.06 0.27 8.76
N LEU A 37 -5.17 0.91 9.13
CA LEU A 37 -5.50 1.15 10.55
C LEU A 37 -5.67 -0.17 11.32
N GLU A 38 -6.15 -1.19 10.63
CA GLU A 38 -6.37 -2.53 11.16
C GLU A 38 -5.09 -3.39 11.18
N SER A 39 -3.95 -2.87 10.69
CA SER A 39 -2.67 -3.56 10.59
C SER A 39 -2.71 -4.88 9.80
N ASP A 40 -3.74 -5.07 8.97
CA ASP A 40 -3.94 -6.24 8.13
C ASP A 40 -3.28 -6.12 6.74
N LEU A 41 -2.90 -4.90 6.34
CA LEU A 41 -2.18 -4.60 5.10
C LEU A 41 -1.06 -3.61 5.36
N LYS A 42 0.16 -3.98 4.96
CA LYS A 42 1.35 -3.13 5.00
C LYS A 42 2.03 -3.09 3.63
N ILE A 43 2.49 -1.92 3.23
CA ILE A 43 3.26 -1.70 2.00
C ILE A 43 4.55 -0.97 2.36
N ASP A 44 5.69 -1.61 2.10
CA ASP A 44 7.01 -0.99 2.16
C ASP A 44 7.50 -0.69 0.74
N ALA A 45 7.82 0.57 0.45
CA ALA A 45 8.27 1.04 -0.85
C ALA A 45 9.70 1.59 -0.77
N SER A 46 10.59 1.10 -1.62
CA SER A 46 11.96 1.64 -1.74
C SER A 46 12.33 1.88 -3.18
N HIS A 47 13.16 2.90 -3.43
CA HIS A 47 13.71 3.16 -4.76
C HIS A 47 15.15 2.66 -4.81
N GLN A 48 15.40 1.61 -5.59
CA GLN A 48 16.70 0.96 -5.68
C GLN A 48 17.01 0.62 -7.14
N HIS A 49 18.25 0.91 -7.56
CA HIS A 49 18.76 0.54 -8.88
C HIS A 49 17.89 1.03 -10.07
N GLY A 50 17.23 2.19 -9.92
CA GLY A 50 16.35 2.75 -10.96
C GLY A 50 14.96 2.12 -11.03
N HIS A 51 14.58 1.29 -10.04
CA HIS A 51 13.24 0.71 -9.92
C HIS A 51 12.63 1.00 -8.56
N VAL A 52 11.31 0.91 -8.49
CA VAL A 52 10.57 0.92 -7.22
C VAL A 52 10.29 -0.52 -6.81
N GLN A 53 10.76 -0.90 -5.64
CA GLN A 53 10.46 -2.19 -5.00
C GLN A 53 9.33 -1.98 -4.01
N LEU A 54 8.23 -2.69 -4.19
CA LEU A 54 7.12 -2.74 -3.25
C LEU A 54 7.11 -4.11 -2.57
N ARG A 55 7.15 -4.13 -1.25
CA ARG A 55 6.83 -5.30 -0.45
C ARG A 55 5.44 -5.12 0.13
N VAL A 56 4.52 -5.99 -0.25
CA VAL A 56 3.15 -6.00 0.24
C VAL A 56 2.99 -7.17 1.19
N THR A 57 2.62 -6.87 2.44
CA THR A 57 2.31 -7.88 3.45
C THR A 57 0.84 -7.79 3.80
N ILE A 58 0.13 -8.91 3.69
CA ILE A 58 -1.25 -9.06 4.15
C ILE A 58 -1.23 -10.08 5.28
N GLN A 59 -1.93 -9.78 6.37
CA GLN A 59 -2.00 -10.67 7.51
C GLN A 59 -3.37 -10.64 8.15
N ARG A 60 -3.71 -11.72 8.86
CA ARG A 60 -4.89 -11.76 9.71
C ARG A 60 -4.56 -12.53 10.98
N PHE A 61 -4.65 -11.86 12.11
CA PHE A 61 -4.52 -12.47 13.42
C PHE A 61 -5.88 -12.97 13.90
N GLN A 62 -6.00 -14.26 14.23
CA GLN A 62 -7.25 -14.88 14.70
C GLN A 62 -7.01 -15.96 15.78
N PRO A 63 -6.52 -15.56 16.96
CA PRO A 63 -6.19 -16.51 18.02
C PRO A 63 -7.40 -17.33 18.52
N ASP A 64 -8.61 -16.78 18.41
CA ASP A 64 -9.83 -17.37 18.97
C ASP A 64 -10.37 -18.58 18.17
N TRP A 65 -9.86 -18.84 16.96
CA TRP A 65 -10.38 -19.87 16.05
C TRP A 65 -9.45 -21.10 15.93
N GLY A 66 -8.50 -21.25 16.86
CA GLY A 66 -7.63 -22.42 16.95
C GLY A 66 -6.48 -22.44 15.94
N ASN A 67 -6.23 -21.34 15.24
CA ASN A 67 -4.98 -21.09 14.49
C ASN A 67 -4.36 -19.76 14.93
N GLU A 68 -3.08 -19.56 14.68
CA GLU A 68 -2.36 -18.33 15.04
C GLU A 68 -2.57 -17.20 14.03
N GLY A 69 -3.47 -17.39 13.05
CA GLY A 69 -3.66 -16.50 11.90
C GLY A 69 -2.86 -16.91 10.67
N TRP A 70 -2.69 -15.97 9.75
CA TRP A 70 -1.85 -16.14 8.56
C TRP A 70 -1.19 -14.84 8.14
N THR A 71 -0.06 -14.96 7.44
CA THR A 71 0.63 -13.85 6.79
C THR A 71 1.06 -14.28 5.40
N ALA A 72 0.84 -13.42 4.41
CA ALA A 72 1.34 -13.55 3.05
C ALA A 72 2.14 -12.31 2.68
N THR A 73 3.27 -12.48 2.00
CA THR A 73 4.09 -11.35 1.52
C THR A 73 4.45 -11.56 0.05
N GLY A 74 4.36 -10.49 -0.74
CA GLY A 74 4.79 -10.46 -2.12
C GLY A 74 5.68 -9.24 -2.38
N ASP A 75 6.79 -9.46 -3.09
CA ASP A 75 7.67 -8.41 -3.58
C ASP A 75 7.35 -8.13 -5.06
N LEU A 76 7.18 -6.86 -5.42
CA LEU A 76 6.86 -6.38 -6.76
C LEU A 76 7.90 -5.35 -7.19
N THR A 77 8.39 -5.47 -8.42
CA THR A 77 9.24 -4.46 -9.06
C THR A 77 8.40 -3.63 -10.02
N ILE A 78 8.42 -2.32 -9.84
CA ILE A 78 7.63 -1.33 -10.57
C ILE A 78 8.56 -0.34 -11.26
N GLU A 79 8.24 0.03 -12.49
CA GLU A 79 8.90 1.11 -13.20
C GLU A 79 8.54 2.47 -12.56
N PRO A 80 9.52 3.30 -12.14
CA PRO A 80 9.25 4.47 -11.31
C PRO A 80 8.38 5.54 -11.98
N GLY A 81 8.38 5.63 -13.30
CA GLY A 81 7.69 6.69 -14.05
C GLY A 81 6.21 6.41 -14.34
N GLU A 82 5.91 6.15 -15.62
CA GLU A 82 4.53 6.04 -16.11
C GLU A 82 3.74 4.92 -15.41
N GLN A 83 4.37 3.78 -15.14
CA GLN A 83 3.71 2.66 -14.47
C GLN A 83 3.29 3.04 -13.04
N LEU A 84 4.18 3.65 -12.25
CA LEU A 84 3.86 4.10 -10.90
C LEU A 84 2.78 5.20 -10.88
N SER A 85 2.85 6.13 -11.85
CA SER A 85 1.84 7.18 -12.01
C SER A 85 0.46 6.58 -12.32
N ARG A 86 0.41 5.56 -13.17
CA ARG A 86 -0.81 4.82 -13.49
C ARG A 86 -1.38 4.09 -12.28
N ILE A 87 -0.53 3.44 -11.49
CA ILE A 87 -0.95 2.77 -10.25
C ILE A 87 -1.57 3.78 -9.27
N ALA A 88 -0.96 4.95 -9.08
CA ALA A 88 -1.50 5.99 -8.23
C ALA A 88 -2.90 6.46 -8.69
N GLN A 89 -3.10 6.58 -10.00
CA GLN A 89 -4.41 6.93 -10.58
C GLN A 89 -5.45 5.83 -10.40
N GLU A 90 -5.08 4.56 -10.60
CA GLU A 90 -5.98 3.41 -10.44
C GLU A 90 -6.42 3.26 -8.98
N ILE A 91 -5.51 3.43 -8.01
CA ILE A 91 -5.84 3.42 -6.57
C ILE A 91 -6.78 4.57 -6.22
N LYS A 92 -6.51 5.77 -6.72
CA LYS A 92 -7.41 6.93 -6.52
C LYS A 92 -8.80 6.67 -7.08
N ALA A 93 -8.90 6.05 -8.25
CA ALA A 93 -10.19 5.71 -8.86
C ALA A 93 -10.97 4.72 -7.98
N LEU A 94 -10.31 3.67 -7.46
CA LEU A 94 -10.92 2.70 -6.53
C LEU A 94 -11.44 3.39 -5.26
N ALA A 95 -10.68 4.34 -4.71
CA ALA A 95 -11.06 5.12 -3.52
C ALA A 95 -12.30 5.99 -3.74
N THR A 96 -12.52 6.49 -4.96
CA THR A 96 -13.64 7.38 -5.31
C THR A 96 -14.88 6.65 -5.85
N GLY A 97 -14.78 5.35 -6.12
CA GLY A 97 -15.78 4.56 -6.85
C GLY A 97 -16.48 3.46 -6.06
N SER A 98 -16.58 3.58 -4.73
CA SER A 98 -17.31 2.64 -3.85
C SER A 98 -18.45 3.33 -3.10
#